data_AF-A0A2T4TZI9-F1
#
_entry.id   AF-A0A2T4TZI9-F1
#
_cell.length_a   1.000
_cell.length_b   1.000
_cell.length_c   1.000
_cell.angle_alpha   90.00
_cell.angle_beta   90.00
_cell.angle_gamma   90.00
#
_symmetry.space_group_name_H-M   'P 1'
#
loop_
_entity.id
_entity.type
_entity.pdbx_description
1 polymer ?
#
loop_
_entity_poly.entity_id
_entity_poly.type
_entity_poly.pdbx_seq_one_letter_code
_entity_poly.pdbx_strand_id
1 'polypeptide(L)'
;MSSPLKGLVSMQDFIRLKSSLPVAFKPGASVRGYFGVGLFLLTALIVQQSTGWRWTLLTELQGTKTYKLATGLGLLACVLYQWRFSVTRAQGGQHNFETMMGRHKLFGTLLPLVFFFHSQTLGYGYQQIFSLTLLLIFLTGLFNLQIVTIYKPWYRPVWISAHVGLSMALLLLMTYHVYINYAFK
;
A
#
# COMPACT_ATOMS: atom_id res chain seq x y z
N MET A 1 -22.43 -13.52 40.15
CA MET A 1 -21.10 -13.15 40.69
C MET A 1 -20.09 -13.16 39.55
N SER A 2 -19.29 -12.11 39.50
CA SER A 2 -18.47 -11.60 38.39
C SER A 2 -17.24 -12.45 38.01
N SER A 3 -16.94 -12.52 36.71
CA SER A 3 -15.65 -12.95 36.19
C SER A 3 -14.55 -11.91 36.42
N PRO A 4 -13.29 -12.29 36.63
CA PRO A 4 -12.15 -11.41 36.35
C PRO A 4 -11.44 -11.82 35.05
N LEU A 5 -11.29 -10.81 34.20
CA LEU A 5 -10.51 -10.71 32.96
C LEU A 5 -9.16 -11.46 32.98
N LYS A 6 -9.02 -12.46 32.09
CA LYS A 6 -7.71 -12.92 31.58
C LYS A 6 -7.29 -11.99 30.44
N GLY A 7 -6.62 -10.89 30.77
CA GLY A 7 -6.22 -9.87 29.80
C GLY A 7 -4.85 -9.30 30.12
N LEU A 8 -3.80 -10.12 30.06
CA LEU A 8 -2.43 -9.65 29.98
C LEU A 8 -1.71 -10.52 28.97
N VAL A 9 -1.61 -10.01 27.73
CA VAL A 9 -0.67 -10.52 26.73
C VAL A 9 0.71 -10.43 27.36
N SER A 10 1.34 -11.57 27.61
CA SER A 10 2.59 -11.64 28.35
C SER A 10 3.72 -11.07 27.49
N MET A 11 4.68 -10.41 28.13
CA MET A 11 5.93 -9.97 27.48
C MET A 11 6.66 -11.14 26.80
N GLN A 12 6.43 -12.37 27.29
CA GLN A 12 6.94 -13.61 26.68
C GLN A 12 6.31 -13.93 25.32
N ASP A 13 5.05 -13.59 25.09
CA ASP A 13 4.39 -13.77 23.79
C ASP A 13 5.01 -12.83 22.75
N PHE A 14 5.40 -11.61 23.17
CA PHE A 14 6.10 -10.64 22.34
C PHE A 14 7.52 -11.12 21.96
N ILE A 15 8.21 -11.81 22.88
CA ILE A 15 9.53 -12.41 22.63
C ILE A 15 9.42 -13.63 21.70
N ARG A 16 8.37 -14.45 21.85
CA ARG A 16 8.07 -15.57 20.95
C ARG A 16 7.73 -15.12 19.52
N LEU A 17 7.09 -13.95 19.38
CA LEU A 17 6.85 -13.29 18.10
C LEU A 17 8.16 -12.80 17.44
N LYS A 18 9.16 -12.43 18.27
CA LYS A 18 10.48 -11.99 17.80
C LYS A 18 11.37 -13.16 17.35
N SER A 19 11.25 -14.32 18.00
CA SER A 19 12.05 -15.52 17.71
C SER A 19 11.50 -16.41 16.59
N SER A 20 10.23 -16.24 16.20
CA SER A 20 9.58 -16.99 15.11
C SER A 20 9.75 -16.37 13.72
N LEU A 21 10.58 -15.32 13.60
CA LEU A 21 10.88 -14.66 12.33
C LEU A 21 12.15 -15.27 11.70
N PRO A 22 12.05 -15.92 10.53
CA PRO A 22 13.18 -16.61 9.94
C PRO A 22 14.27 -15.63 9.51
N VAL A 23 15.47 -15.92 10.01
CA VAL A 23 16.75 -16.10 9.28
C VAL A 23 16.85 -15.39 7.92
N ALA A 24 17.86 -14.51 7.84
CA ALA A 24 18.58 -14.07 6.64
C ALA A 24 17.86 -14.31 5.30
N PHE A 25 17.13 -13.30 4.85
CA PHE A 25 16.62 -13.20 3.48
C PHE A 25 17.79 -13.26 2.48
N LYS A 26 17.90 -14.35 1.72
CA LYS A 26 18.72 -14.35 0.50
C LYS A 26 17.99 -13.51 -0.56
N PRO A 27 18.65 -12.53 -1.21
CA PRO A 27 18.01 -11.74 -2.25
C PRO A 27 17.80 -12.60 -3.51
N GLY A 28 16.65 -13.27 -3.60
CA GLY A 28 16.19 -13.95 -4.81
C GLY A 28 15.46 -12.97 -5.73
N ALA A 29 15.91 -12.88 -6.98
CA ALA A 29 15.39 -12.03 -8.07
C ALA A 29 15.35 -10.51 -7.79
N SER A 30 16.07 -9.77 -8.63
CA SER A 30 16.52 -8.37 -8.49
C SER A 30 15.62 -7.43 -7.66
N VAL A 31 15.92 -7.30 -6.36
CA VAL A 31 15.44 -6.19 -5.49
C VAL A 31 15.64 -4.83 -6.18
N ARG A 32 16.68 -4.72 -7.03
CA ARG A 32 16.98 -3.52 -7.82
C ARG A 32 15.93 -3.24 -8.91
N GLY A 33 15.30 -4.28 -9.48
CA GLY A 33 14.32 -4.14 -10.56
C GLY A 33 13.06 -3.41 -10.13
N TYR A 34 12.37 -3.91 -9.09
CA TYR A 34 11.13 -3.28 -8.61
C TYR A 34 11.39 -1.88 -8.03
N PHE A 35 12.51 -1.68 -7.33
CA PHE A 35 12.87 -0.36 -6.81
C PHE A 35 13.08 0.66 -7.94
N GLY A 36 13.83 0.29 -8.99
CA GLY A 36 14.07 1.15 -10.14
C GLY A 36 12.77 1.50 -10.88
N VAL A 37 11.91 0.50 -11.14
CA VAL A 37 10.58 0.73 -11.75
C VAL A 37 9.73 1.64 -10.87
N GLY A 38 9.71 1.40 -9.56
CA GLY A 38 8.93 2.19 -8.62
C GLY A 38 9.39 3.64 -8.55
N LEU A 39 10.71 3.87 -8.47
CA LEU A 39 11.28 5.21 -8.48
C LEU A 39 11.00 5.94 -9.80
N PHE A 40 11.10 5.24 -10.92
CA PHE A 40 10.73 5.77 -12.24
C PHE A 40 9.26 6.19 -12.28
N LEU A 41 8.34 5.32 -11.85
CA LEU A 41 6.90 5.62 -11.85
C LEU A 41 6.56 6.79 -10.92
N LEU A 42 7.17 6.85 -9.74
CA LEU A 42 6.98 7.98 -8.82
C LEU A 42 7.47 9.29 -9.40
N THR A 43 8.68 9.28 -9.98
CA THR A 43 9.28 10.46 -10.60
C THR A 43 8.45 10.92 -11.80
N ALA A 44 8.02 9.99 -12.65
CA ALA A 44 7.15 10.27 -13.78
C ALA A 44 5.83 10.91 -13.32
N LEU A 45 5.22 10.40 -12.24
CA LEU A 45 3.99 10.96 -11.69
C LEU A 45 4.22 12.37 -11.10
N ILE A 46 5.33 12.60 -10.39
CA ILE A 46 5.69 13.94 -9.88
C ILE A 46 5.88 14.93 -11.03
N VAL A 47 6.62 14.55 -12.07
CA VAL A 47 6.84 15.39 -13.26
C VAL A 47 5.51 15.66 -13.96
N GLN A 48 4.67 14.65 -14.13
CA GLN A 48 3.35 14.79 -14.72
C GLN A 48 2.47 15.76 -13.93
N GLN A 49 2.43 15.66 -12.60
CA GLN A 49 1.67 16.60 -11.77
C GLN A 49 2.25 18.02 -11.81
N SER A 50 3.58 18.16 -11.84
CA SER A 50 4.25 19.48 -11.81
C SER A 50 4.11 20.24 -13.13
N THR A 51 4.13 19.52 -14.26
CA THR A 51 3.96 20.11 -15.60
C THR A 51 2.49 20.32 -15.97
N GLY A 52 1.56 19.70 -15.22
CA GLY A 52 0.15 19.66 -15.58
C GLY A 52 -0.13 18.85 -16.85
N TRP A 53 0.82 18.03 -17.31
CA TRP A 53 0.64 17.20 -18.51
C TRP A 53 -0.54 16.25 -18.33
N ARG A 54 -1.34 16.10 -19.39
CA ARG A 54 -2.49 15.20 -19.43
C ARG A 54 -2.50 14.43 -20.74
N TRP A 55 -2.75 13.13 -20.64
CA TRP A 55 -3.12 12.30 -21.77
C TRP A 55 -4.59 12.53 -22.11
N THR A 56 -4.84 13.16 -23.26
CA THR A 56 -6.18 13.59 -23.72
C THR A 56 -7.17 12.42 -23.84
N LEU A 57 -6.80 11.35 -24.55
CA LEU A 57 -7.64 10.15 -24.70
C LEU A 57 -8.02 9.55 -23.33
N LEU A 58 -7.04 9.43 -22.42
CA LEU A 58 -7.30 8.93 -21.08
C LEU A 58 -8.19 9.89 -20.29
N THR A 59 -8.06 11.21 -20.49
CA THR A 59 -8.92 12.22 -19.87
C THR A 59 -10.38 12.07 -20.31
N GLU A 60 -10.62 11.84 -21.59
CA GLU A 60 -11.95 11.60 -22.15
C GLU A 60 -12.57 10.32 -21.57
N LEU A 61 -11.80 9.22 -21.54
CA LEU A 61 -12.22 7.97 -20.91
C LEU A 61 -12.56 8.17 -19.43
N GLN A 62 -11.66 8.84 -18.69
CA GLN A 62 -11.85 9.21 -17.29
C GLN A 62 -13.04 10.15 -17.08
N GLY A 63 -13.58 10.81 -18.10
CA GLY A 63 -14.82 11.59 -18.02
C GLY A 63 -16.07 10.72 -17.89
N THR A 64 -16.06 9.50 -18.41
CA THR A 64 -17.23 8.63 -18.47
C THR A 64 -17.52 7.94 -17.13
N LYS A 65 -18.82 7.77 -16.79
CA LYS A 65 -19.23 7.11 -15.54
C LYS A 65 -18.73 5.66 -15.45
N THR A 66 -18.85 4.90 -16.55
CA THR A 66 -18.46 3.49 -16.63
C THR A 66 -16.97 3.31 -16.41
N TYR A 67 -16.13 4.13 -17.04
CA TYR A 67 -14.67 4.03 -16.88
C TYR A 67 -14.24 4.36 -15.45
N LYS A 68 -14.79 5.43 -14.84
CA LYS A 68 -14.52 5.79 -13.43
C LYS A 68 -14.87 4.65 -12.48
N LEU A 69 -16.02 4.01 -12.69
CA LEU A 69 -16.47 2.88 -11.86
C LEU A 69 -15.54 1.67 -12.03
N ALA A 70 -15.26 1.28 -13.29
CA ALA A 70 -14.43 0.12 -13.58
C ALA A 70 -12.99 0.29 -13.05
N THR A 71 -12.37 1.44 -13.30
CA THR A 71 -11.01 1.72 -12.80
C THR A 71 -10.98 1.92 -11.28
N GLY A 72 -12.03 2.49 -10.68
CA GLY A 72 -12.16 2.62 -9.23
C GLY A 72 -12.27 1.26 -8.53
N LEU A 73 -13.07 0.34 -9.08
CA LEU A 73 -13.15 -1.04 -8.61
C LEU A 73 -11.82 -1.79 -8.82
N GLY A 74 -11.16 -1.57 -9.95
CA GLY A 74 -9.82 -2.11 -10.21
C GLY A 74 -8.80 -1.66 -9.16
N LEU A 75 -8.77 -0.36 -8.85
CA LEU A 75 -7.90 0.19 -7.82
C LEU A 75 -8.23 -0.39 -6.43
N LEU A 76 -9.53 -0.53 -6.09
CA LEU A 76 -9.96 -1.14 -4.83
C LEU A 76 -9.50 -2.59 -4.74
N ALA A 77 -9.68 -3.38 -5.80
CA ALA A 77 -9.24 -4.75 -5.87
C ALA A 77 -7.72 -4.87 -5.70
N CYS A 78 -6.93 -3.97 -6.32
CA CYS A 78 -5.49 -3.91 -6.12
C CYS A 78 -5.12 -3.65 -4.65
N VAL A 79 -5.77 -2.69 -3.98
CA VAL A 79 -5.52 -2.38 -2.57
C VAL A 79 -5.91 -3.55 -1.67
N LEU A 80 -7.07 -4.17 -1.88
CA LEU A 80 -7.50 -5.36 -1.13
C LEU A 80 -6.56 -6.55 -1.34
N TYR A 81 -6.03 -6.72 -2.56
CA TYR A 81 -5.01 -7.72 -2.85
C TYR A 81 -3.72 -7.48 -2.05
N GLN A 82 -3.30 -6.23 -1.86
CA GLN A 82 -2.16 -5.92 -0.98
C GLN A 82 -2.42 -6.36 0.47
N TRP A 83 -3.64 -6.18 0.95
CA TRP A 83 -4.05 -6.56 2.31
C TRP A 83 -4.02 -8.06 2.58
N ARG A 84 -4.22 -8.89 1.54
CA ARG A 84 -4.11 -10.35 1.66
C ARG A 84 -2.81 -10.78 2.34
N PHE A 85 -1.67 -10.16 1.99
CA PHE A 85 -0.39 -10.48 2.60
C PHE A 85 -0.36 -10.16 4.11
N SER A 86 -0.85 -8.99 4.50
CA SER A 86 -0.93 -8.57 5.91
C SER A 86 -1.83 -9.50 6.73
N VAL A 87 -3.00 -9.88 6.18
CA VAL A 87 -3.95 -10.78 6.85
C VAL A 87 -3.35 -12.17 7.03
N THR A 88 -2.81 -12.78 5.97
CA THR A 88 -2.20 -14.11 6.06
C THR A 88 -1.04 -14.13 7.07
N ARG A 89 -0.22 -13.07 7.10
CA ARG A 89 0.85 -12.93 8.09
C ARG A 89 0.31 -12.83 9.52
N ALA A 90 -0.77 -12.07 9.74
CA ALA A 90 -1.40 -11.93 11.06
C ALA A 90 -2.02 -13.25 11.56
N GLN A 91 -2.49 -14.10 10.64
CA GLN A 91 -3.00 -15.44 10.94
C GLN A 91 -1.88 -16.49 11.17
N GLY A 92 -0.62 -16.09 11.14
CA GLY A 92 0.52 -17.01 11.32
C GLY A 92 0.83 -17.88 10.11
N GLY A 93 0.23 -17.61 8.95
CA GLY A 93 0.51 -18.33 7.71
C GLY A 93 1.91 -18.04 7.19
N GLN A 94 2.82 -19.02 7.27
CA GLN A 94 4.18 -18.92 6.75
C GLN A 94 4.37 -19.61 5.39
N HIS A 95 3.41 -20.42 4.95
CA HIS A 95 3.48 -21.10 3.66
C HIS A 95 3.52 -20.07 2.52
N ASN A 96 4.47 -20.21 1.59
CA ASN A 96 4.68 -19.30 0.45
C ASN A 96 4.99 -17.83 0.81
N PHE A 97 5.52 -17.55 2.01
CA PHE A 97 5.79 -16.17 2.45
C PHE A 97 6.63 -15.36 1.44
N GLU A 98 7.71 -15.95 0.92
CA GLU A 98 8.58 -15.28 -0.06
C GLU A 98 7.85 -14.94 -1.35
N THR A 99 7.08 -15.87 -1.90
CA THR A 99 6.26 -15.67 -3.10
C THR A 99 5.21 -14.59 -2.88
N MET A 100 4.52 -14.61 -1.74
CA MET A 100 3.51 -13.60 -1.40
C MET A 100 4.14 -12.22 -1.22
N MET A 101 5.30 -12.13 -0.56
CA MET A 101 6.06 -10.89 -0.43
C MET A 101 6.53 -10.36 -1.78
N GLY A 102 7.03 -11.23 -2.66
CA GLY A 102 7.43 -10.87 -4.02
C GLY A 102 6.28 -10.27 -4.82
N ARG A 103 5.10 -10.91 -4.77
CA ARG A 103 3.87 -10.41 -5.40
C ARG A 103 3.41 -9.09 -4.78
N HIS A 104 3.41 -8.98 -3.45
CA HIS A 104 3.06 -7.75 -2.74
C HIS A 104 3.94 -6.58 -3.23
N LYS A 105 5.26 -6.78 -3.31
CA LYS A 105 6.19 -5.77 -3.84
C LYS A 105 5.94 -5.44 -5.30
N LEU A 106 5.77 -6.44 -6.17
CA LEU A 106 5.52 -6.23 -7.59
C LEU A 106 4.22 -5.43 -7.81
N PHE A 107 3.10 -5.89 -7.26
CA PHE A 107 1.82 -5.19 -7.42
C PHE A 107 1.80 -3.83 -6.72
N GLY A 108 2.46 -3.70 -5.57
CA GLY A 108 2.65 -2.42 -4.89
C GLY A 108 3.46 -1.44 -5.74
N THR A 109 4.48 -1.92 -6.45
CA THR A 109 5.30 -1.11 -7.36
C THR A 109 4.48 -0.55 -8.53
N LEU A 110 3.48 -1.30 -9.00
CA LEU A 110 2.60 -0.88 -10.10
C LEU A 110 1.43 0.01 -9.65
N LEU A 111 1.25 0.23 -8.35
CA LEU A 111 0.12 1.00 -7.82
C LEU A 111 0.01 2.44 -8.37
N PRO A 112 1.11 3.21 -8.55
CA PRO A 112 1.03 4.55 -9.14
C PRO A 112 0.50 4.53 -10.57
N LEU A 113 0.79 3.48 -11.33
CA LEU A 113 0.29 3.32 -12.70
C LEU A 113 -1.23 3.07 -12.69
N VAL A 114 -1.71 2.18 -11.81
CA VAL A 114 -3.15 1.93 -11.64
C VAL A 114 -3.87 3.22 -11.19
N PHE A 115 -3.26 3.97 -10.27
CA PHE A 115 -3.77 5.27 -9.84
C PHE A 115 -3.83 6.27 -11.01
N PHE A 116 -2.78 6.37 -11.84
CA PHE A 116 -2.74 7.25 -13.01
C PHE A 116 -3.86 6.93 -14.02
N PHE A 117 -4.13 5.64 -14.26
CA PHE A 117 -5.25 5.22 -15.10
C PHE A 117 -6.61 5.58 -14.49
N HIS A 118 -6.75 5.59 -13.17
CA HIS A 118 -7.97 6.04 -12.52
C HIS A 118 -8.12 7.57 -12.48
N SER A 119 -7.03 8.30 -12.23
CA SER A 119 -6.99 9.76 -12.14
C SER A 119 -5.64 10.32 -12.56
N GLN A 120 -5.65 11.34 -13.43
CA GLN A 120 -4.45 12.10 -13.82
C GLN A 120 -4.20 13.33 -12.93
N THR A 121 -5.01 13.55 -11.90
CA THR A 121 -4.86 14.67 -10.96
C THR A 121 -4.96 14.17 -9.52
N LEU A 122 -4.31 14.86 -8.58
CA LEU A 122 -4.49 14.56 -7.15
C LEU A 122 -5.87 14.96 -6.63
N GLY A 123 -6.62 15.77 -7.38
CA GLY A 123 -7.89 16.35 -6.93
C GLY A 123 -7.69 17.47 -5.91
N TYR A 124 -8.77 17.84 -5.22
CA TYR A 124 -8.77 18.89 -4.20
C TYR A 124 -9.45 18.41 -2.91
N GLY A 125 -9.17 19.07 -1.79
CA GLY A 125 -9.77 18.74 -0.50
C GLY A 125 -9.48 17.30 -0.07
N TYR A 126 -10.52 16.53 0.27
CA TYR A 126 -10.34 15.14 0.72
C TYR A 126 -9.75 14.22 -0.38
N GLN A 127 -10.00 14.50 -1.67
CA GLN A 127 -9.43 13.71 -2.76
C GLN A 127 -7.92 13.86 -2.83
N GLN A 128 -7.42 15.06 -2.53
CA GLN A 128 -5.98 15.31 -2.43
C GLN A 128 -5.36 14.53 -1.27
N ILE A 129 -6.03 14.52 -0.11
CA ILE A 129 -5.60 13.71 1.04
C ILE A 129 -5.58 12.22 0.68
N PHE A 130 -6.59 11.73 -0.03
CA PHE A 130 -6.66 10.35 -0.51
C PHE A 130 -5.49 10.01 -1.45
N SER A 131 -5.25 10.84 -2.46
CA SER A 131 -4.15 10.66 -3.41
C SER A 131 -2.78 10.70 -2.73
N LEU A 132 -2.55 11.68 -1.84
CA LEU A 132 -1.30 11.78 -1.09
C LEU A 132 -1.09 10.59 -0.15
N THR A 133 -2.14 10.11 0.51
CA THR A 133 -2.06 8.92 1.35
C THR A 133 -1.64 7.70 0.53
N LEU A 134 -2.23 7.52 -0.66
CA LEU A 134 -1.83 6.45 -1.59
C LEU A 134 -0.34 6.55 -1.96
N LEU A 135 0.13 7.75 -2.32
CA LEU A 135 1.53 7.98 -2.68
C LEU A 135 2.49 7.77 -1.50
N LEU A 136 2.09 8.14 -0.28
CA LEU A 136 2.88 7.91 0.93
C LEU A 136 2.98 6.42 1.28
N ILE A 137 1.92 5.64 1.09
CA ILE A 137 1.96 4.17 1.25
C ILE A 137 2.89 3.55 0.24
N PHE A 138 2.79 3.99 -1.01
CA PHE A 138 3.69 3.56 -2.06
C PHE A 138 5.16 3.88 -1.71
N LEU A 139 5.42 5.12 -1.29
CA LEU A 139 6.75 5.59 -0.89
C LEU A 139 7.33 4.74 0.25
N THR A 140 6.55 4.54 1.32
CA THR A 140 6.97 3.68 2.44
C THR A 140 7.19 2.23 2.01
N GLY A 141 6.43 1.72 1.03
CA GLY A 141 6.64 0.40 0.44
C GLY A 141 7.94 0.26 -0.36
N LEU A 142 8.32 1.30 -1.12
CA LEU A 142 9.61 1.34 -1.83
C LEU A 142 10.78 1.32 -0.86
N PHE A 143 10.70 2.06 0.24
CA PHE A 143 11.74 2.11 1.27
C PHE A 143 11.63 0.96 2.28
N ASN A 144 11.40 -0.26 1.80
CA ASN A 144 11.39 -1.44 2.67
C ASN A 144 12.82 -1.80 3.16
N LEU A 145 12.89 -2.54 4.25
CA LEU A 145 14.13 -2.93 4.93
C LEU A 145 15.14 -3.71 4.07
N GLN A 146 14.71 -4.32 2.96
CA GLN A 146 15.67 -5.00 2.07
C GLN A 146 16.43 -4.02 1.18
N ILE A 147 15.88 -2.82 0.98
CA ILE A 147 16.48 -1.76 0.17
C ILE A 147 17.19 -0.78 1.10
N VAL A 148 16.52 -0.41 2.19
CA VAL A 148 17.06 0.50 3.19
C VAL A 148 17.86 -0.31 4.21
N THR A 149 19.18 -0.32 4.06
CA THR A 149 20.13 -1.02 4.93
C THR A 149 20.32 -0.29 6.28
N ILE A 150 19.22 0.09 6.94
CA ILE A 150 19.23 0.71 8.27
C ILE A 150 19.07 -0.39 9.33
N TYR A 151 20.15 -0.64 10.07
CA TYR A 151 20.21 -1.67 11.11
C TYR A 151 19.73 -1.22 12.51
N LYS A 152 19.10 -0.04 12.61
CA LYS A 152 18.64 0.48 13.91
C LYS A 152 17.38 -0.26 14.38
N PRO A 153 17.31 -0.70 15.66
CA PRO A 153 16.20 -1.53 16.15
C PRO A 153 14.84 -0.82 16.15
N TRP A 154 14.83 0.52 16.21
CA TRP A 154 13.60 1.33 16.16
C TRP A 154 13.04 1.51 14.74
N TYR A 155 13.87 1.35 13.70
CA TYR A 155 13.46 1.67 12.32
C TYR A 155 12.37 0.73 11.81
N ARG A 156 12.56 -0.59 11.99
CA ARG A 156 11.60 -1.61 11.58
C ARG A 156 10.19 -1.41 12.18
N PRO A 157 10.00 -1.28 13.50
CA PRO A 157 8.66 -1.08 14.05
C PRO A 157 8.04 0.24 13.59
N VAL A 158 8.79 1.34 13.51
CA VAL A 158 8.28 2.63 13.00
C VAL A 158 7.84 2.50 11.55
N TRP A 159 8.66 1.91 10.69
CA TRP A 159 8.36 1.71 9.28
C TRP A 159 7.11 0.84 9.06
N ILE A 160 7.00 -0.30 9.75
CA ILE A 160 5.82 -1.18 9.64
C ILE A 160 4.56 -0.44 10.13
N SER A 161 4.63 0.24 11.27
CA SER A 161 3.50 0.99 11.83
C SER A 161 3.06 2.10 10.88
N ALA A 162 3.99 2.85 10.30
CA ALA A 162 3.67 3.89 9.33
C ALA A 162 3.02 3.31 8.06
N HIS A 163 3.63 2.27 7.46
CA HIS A 163 3.12 1.67 6.22
C HIS A 163 1.74 1.04 6.40
N VAL A 164 1.54 0.26 7.47
CA VAL A 164 0.25 -0.39 7.77
C VAL A 164 -0.78 0.63 8.22
N GLY A 165 -0.40 1.60 9.05
CA GLY A 165 -1.30 2.67 9.52
C GLY A 165 -1.82 3.54 8.37
N LEU A 166 -0.93 3.96 7.46
CA LEU A 166 -1.34 4.65 6.25
C LEU A 166 -2.25 3.78 5.39
N SER A 167 -1.95 2.48 5.22
CA SER A 167 -2.79 1.54 4.47
C SER A 167 -4.20 1.39 5.06
N MET A 168 -4.33 1.41 6.39
CA MET A 168 -5.64 1.46 7.05
C MET A 168 -6.37 2.77 6.78
N ALA A 169 -5.67 3.91 6.87
CA ALA A 169 -6.25 5.21 6.54
C ALA A 169 -6.71 5.27 5.07
N LEU A 170 -5.96 4.67 4.15
CA LEU A 170 -6.34 4.58 2.74
C LEU A 170 -7.62 3.78 2.55
N LEU A 171 -7.79 2.63 3.22
CA LEU A 171 -9.04 1.87 3.16
C LEU A 171 -10.23 2.71 3.63
N LEU A 172 -10.09 3.42 4.75
CA LEU A 172 -11.15 4.30 5.26
C LEU A 172 -11.49 5.43 4.27
N LEU A 173 -10.47 6.10 3.73
CA LEU A 173 -10.63 7.14 2.73
C LEU A 173 -11.27 6.60 1.44
N MET A 174 -10.95 5.37 1.05
CA MET A 174 -11.50 4.71 -0.13
C MET A 174 -12.98 4.34 0.08
N THR A 175 -13.34 3.79 1.25
CA THR A 175 -14.75 3.55 1.62
C THR A 175 -15.53 4.86 1.64
N TYR A 176 -14.97 5.91 2.25
CA TYR A 176 -15.58 7.24 2.25
C TYR A 176 -15.74 7.80 0.83
N HIS A 177 -14.72 7.64 -0.02
CA HIS A 177 -14.77 8.07 -1.42
C HIS A 177 -15.87 7.36 -2.20
N VAL A 178 -15.99 6.04 -2.05
CA VAL A 178 -17.08 5.25 -2.67
C VAL A 178 -18.44 5.71 -2.15
N TYR A 179 -18.58 5.89 -0.83
CA TYR A 179 -19.81 6.35 -0.21
C TYR A 179 -20.27 7.71 -0.73
N ILE A 180 -19.40 8.73 -0.70
CA ILE A 180 -19.72 10.07 -1.20
C ILE A 180 -20.08 10.04 -2.70
N ASN A 181 -19.34 9.25 -3.48
CA ASN A 181 -19.62 9.06 -4.89
C ASN A 181 -20.93 8.31 -5.18
N TYR A 182 -21.55 7.66 -4.20
CA TYR A 182 -22.85 7.01 -4.38
C TYR A 182 -23.98 7.84 -3.78
N ALA A 183 -23.75 8.43 -2.61
CA ALA A 183 -24.74 9.22 -1.88
C ALA A 183 -25.04 10.58 -2.50
N PHE A 184 -24.05 11.22 -3.14
CA PHE A 184 -24.16 12.57 -3.70
C PHE A 184 -23.97 12.61 -5.22
N LYS A 185 -24.23 11.48 -5.90
CA LYS A 185 -24.19 11.39 -7.37
C LYS A 185 -25.56 11.39 -8.01
#